data_AF-A0A4R3G4S9-F1
#
_entry.id   AF-A0A4R3G4S9-F1
#
_cell.length_a   1.000
_cell.length_b   1.000
_cell.length_c   1.000
_cell.angle_alpha   90.00
_cell.angle_beta   90.00
_cell.angle_gamma   90.00
#
_symmetry.space_group_name_H-M   'P 1'
#
loop_
_entity.id
_entity.type
_entity.pdbx_description
1 polymer ?
#
loop_
_entity_poly.entity_id
_entity_poly.type
_entity_poly.pdbx_seq_one_letter_code
_entity_poly.pdbx_strand_id
1 'polypeptide(L)'
;DLYLSPGHALFLDGVLIRVKELVNGTTIAPVIPDDGMSIEYYAIMLDTHEVILAEGAAAETFHLKDSNHENFANFAEYKRLYGEERTVMTSYAPVLGGGWMHFKALLLLGVSPLVPMRDPLGDACEKINARAKELSL
;
A
#
# COMPACT_ATOMS: atom_id res chain seq x y z
N ASP A 1 -9.26 10.81 -6.07
CA ASP A 1 -8.79 10.43 -4.73
C ASP A 1 -8.96 8.94 -4.50
N LEU A 2 -8.07 8.34 -3.72
CA LEU A 2 -8.08 6.92 -3.39
C LEU A 2 -8.07 6.76 -1.87
N TYR A 3 -9.07 6.08 -1.32
CA TYR A 3 -9.19 5.82 0.12
C TYR A 3 -8.78 4.40 0.44
N LEU A 4 -7.83 4.23 1.34
CA LEU A 4 -7.21 2.95 1.66
C LEU A 4 -7.11 2.76 3.16
N SER A 5 -7.17 1.50 3.60
CA SER A 5 -6.89 1.19 5.00
C SER A 5 -5.43 1.48 5.33
N PRO A 6 -5.09 1.82 6.59
CA PRO A 6 -3.71 2.11 6.99
C PRO A 6 -2.72 0.96 6.72
N GLY A 7 -3.23 -0.28 6.68
CA GLY A 7 -2.45 -1.49 6.45
C GLY A 7 -2.22 -1.83 4.97
N HIS A 8 -3.00 -1.24 4.05
CA HIS A 8 -2.87 -1.47 2.62
C HIS A 8 -1.56 -0.91 2.08
N ALA A 9 -0.98 -1.50 1.04
CA ALA A 9 0.26 -1.06 0.44
C ALA A 9 0.10 -0.53 -0.98
N LEU A 10 0.92 0.49 -1.29
CA LEU A 10 1.11 1.00 -2.65
C LEU A 10 2.45 0.49 -3.18
N PHE A 11 2.48 0.18 -4.47
CA PHE A 11 3.68 -0.26 -5.17
C PHE A 11 4.44 0.93 -5.74
N LEU A 12 5.62 1.19 -5.20
CA LEU A 12 6.47 2.33 -5.54
C LEU A 12 7.88 1.81 -5.79
N ASP A 13 8.42 2.09 -6.99
CA ASP A 13 9.80 1.77 -7.36
C ASP A 13 10.27 0.34 -7.01
N GLY A 14 9.39 -0.66 -7.22
CA GLY A 14 9.74 -2.07 -7.02
C GLY A 14 9.46 -2.61 -5.61
N VAL A 15 8.91 -1.82 -4.70
CA VAL A 15 8.59 -2.23 -3.33
C VAL A 15 7.14 -1.89 -2.95
N LEU A 16 6.58 -2.67 -2.02
CA LEU A 16 5.29 -2.37 -1.40
C LEU A 16 5.51 -1.60 -0.10
N ILE A 17 4.89 -0.42 0.00
CA ILE A 17 4.95 0.45 1.18
C ILE A 17 3.55 0.67 1.71
N ARG A 18 3.32 0.41 3.00
CA ARG A 18 2.00 0.61 3.61
C ARG A 18 1.62 2.08 3.62
N VAL A 19 0.35 2.37 3.36
CA VAL A 19 -0.21 3.73 3.30
C VAL A 19 0.08 4.52 4.57
N LYS A 20 -0.04 3.90 5.76
CA LYS A 20 0.28 4.56 7.03
C LYS A 20 1.73 5.06 7.14
N GLU A 21 2.64 4.50 6.36
CA GLU A 21 4.06 4.86 6.35
C GLU A 21 4.37 5.95 5.31
N LEU A 22 3.41 6.24 4.41
CA LEU A 22 3.48 7.27 3.37
C LEU A 22 2.76 8.57 3.75
N VAL A 23 2.07 8.61 4.89
CA VAL A 23 1.35 9.79 5.37
C VAL A 23 2.30 10.98 5.47
N ASN A 24 2.02 12.01 4.68
CA ASN A 24 2.82 13.24 4.60
C ASN A 24 2.04 14.51 4.97
N GLY A 25 0.73 14.37 5.25
CA GLY A 25 -0.15 15.47 5.64
C GLY A 25 -0.56 16.39 4.49
N THR A 26 -0.16 16.09 3.25
CA THR A 26 -0.54 16.83 2.05
C THR A 26 -1.25 15.92 1.07
N THR A 27 -0.52 15.17 0.25
CA THR A 27 -1.08 14.31 -0.80
C THR A 27 -1.55 12.95 -0.27
N ILE A 28 -1.03 12.52 0.87
CA ILE A 28 -1.50 11.34 1.60
C ILE A 28 -1.75 11.77 3.04
N ALA A 29 -3.03 11.82 3.41
CA ALA A 29 -3.48 12.26 4.72
C ALA A 29 -4.48 11.27 5.32
N PRO A 30 -4.49 11.09 6.65
CA PRO A 30 -5.53 10.32 7.32
C PRO A 30 -6.88 11.02 7.13
N VAL A 31 -7.93 10.21 6.95
CA VAL A 31 -9.30 10.70 6.88
C VAL A 31 -10.00 10.29 8.16
N ILE A 32 -10.59 11.26 8.84
CA ILE A 32 -11.44 11.02 10.01
C ILE A 32 -12.88 11.03 9.46
N PRO A 33 -13.59 9.89 9.49
CA PRO A 33 -15.00 9.88 9.10
C PRO A 33 -15.81 10.75 10.07
N ASP A 34 -16.88 11.37 9.57
CA ASP A 34 -17.81 12.14 10.41
C ASP A 34 -18.48 11.24 11.47
N ASP A 35 -18.89 11.85 12.58
CA ASP A 35 -19.58 11.14 13.65
C ASP A 35 -20.81 10.40 13.12
N GLY A 36 -20.83 9.07 13.32
CA GLY A 36 -21.93 8.19 12.88
C GLY A 36 -21.77 7.59 11.48
N MET A 37 -20.71 7.93 10.73
CA MET A 37 -20.42 7.29 9.45
C MET A 37 -19.75 5.92 9.63
N SER A 38 -20.27 4.90 8.95
CA SER A 38 -19.64 3.59 8.84
C SER A 38 -18.67 3.54 7.67
N ILE A 39 -17.48 2.97 7.89
CA ILE A 39 -16.51 2.69 6.82
C ILE A 39 -16.57 1.21 6.47
N GLU A 40 -16.67 0.92 5.18
CA GLU A 40 -16.56 -0.44 4.64
C GLU A 40 -15.25 -0.58 3.87
N TYR A 41 -14.52 -1.65 4.15
CA TYR A 41 -13.30 -1.99 3.42
C TYR A 41 -13.57 -3.17 2.49
N TYR A 42 -13.21 -2.98 1.23
CA TYR A 42 -13.25 -3.99 0.20
C TYR A 42 -11.83 -4.40 -0.16
N ALA A 43 -11.59 -5.71 -0.27
CA ALA A 43 -10.31 -6.25 -0.71
C ALA A 43 -10.54 -7.13 -1.93
N ILE A 44 -9.78 -6.86 -3.00
CA ILE A 44 -9.84 -7.64 -4.23
C ILE A 44 -8.84 -8.78 -4.10
N MET A 45 -9.33 -10.03 -4.05
CA MET A 45 -8.49 -11.22 -4.00
C MET A 45 -8.42 -11.87 -5.37
N LEU A 46 -7.19 -12.08 -5.87
CA LEU A 46 -6.90 -12.82 -7.10
C LEU A 46 -6.30 -14.19 -6.76
N ASP A 47 -5.84 -14.93 -7.77
CA ASP A 47 -5.18 -16.23 -7.54
C ASP A 47 -3.75 -16.07 -6.98
N THR A 48 -3.12 -14.94 -7.26
CA THR A 48 -1.82 -14.51 -6.73
C THR A 48 -1.93 -13.13 -6.08
N HIS A 49 -0.95 -12.79 -5.25
CA HIS A 49 -0.82 -11.41 -4.77
C HIS A 49 -0.22 -10.57 -5.90
N GLU A 50 -0.95 -9.55 -6.32
CA GLU A 50 -0.64 -8.73 -7.50
C GLU A 50 -0.67 -7.24 -7.17
N VAL A 51 -0.25 -6.44 -8.14
CA VAL A 51 -0.43 -4.99 -8.14
C VAL A 51 -1.37 -4.60 -9.27
N ILE A 52 -2.41 -3.84 -8.94
CA ILE A 52 -3.42 -3.34 -9.88
C ILE A 52 -3.47 -1.81 -9.84
N LEU A 53 -4.06 -1.22 -10.87
CA LEU A 53 -4.35 0.22 -10.87
C LEU A 53 -5.70 0.47 -10.21
N ALA A 54 -5.69 1.27 -9.14
CA ALA A 54 -6.88 1.80 -8.47
C ALA A 54 -6.80 3.33 -8.50
N GLU A 55 -7.76 3.99 -9.15
CA GLU A 55 -7.75 5.46 -9.32
C GLU A 55 -6.41 6.01 -9.85
N GLY A 56 -5.76 5.23 -10.74
CA GLY A 56 -4.45 5.57 -11.31
C GLY A 56 -3.23 5.28 -10.43
N ALA A 57 -3.40 4.90 -9.17
CA ALA A 57 -2.32 4.46 -8.29
C ALA A 57 -2.10 2.94 -8.37
N ALA A 58 -0.83 2.52 -8.34
CA ALA A 58 -0.48 1.11 -8.27
C ALA A 58 -0.65 0.60 -6.82
N ALA A 59 -1.71 -0.16 -6.58
CA ALA A 59 -2.13 -0.66 -5.28
C ALA A 59 -2.06 -2.18 -5.22
N GLU A 60 -1.80 -2.73 -4.03
CA GLU A 60 -1.76 -4.17 -3.83
C GLU A 60 -3.15 -4.81 -3.92
N THR A 61 -3.23 -6.05 -4.38
CA THR A 61 -4.42 -6.89 -4.17
C THR A 61 -4.38 -7.51 -2.77
N PHE A 62 -5.44 -8.19 -2.36
CA PHE A 62 -5.47 -8.86 -1.07
C PHE A 62 -4.37 -9.93 -0.97
N HIS A 63 -3.44 -9.74 -0.04
CA HIS A 63 -2.42 -10.73 0.29
C HIS A 63 -2.99 -11.76 1.27
N LEU A 64 -3.38 -12.92 0.76
CA LEU A 64 -3.79 -14.06 1.59
C LEU A 64 -2.60 -14.58 2.42
N LYS A 65 -2.70 -14.45 3.74
CA LYS A 65 -1.77 -14.99 4.74
C LYS A 65 -2.56 -15.69 5.82
N ASP A 66 -2.18 -16.93 6.12
CA ASP A 66 -2.89 -17.78 7.08
C ASP A 66 -4.40 -17.77 6.76
N SER A 67 -5.23 -17.48 7.74
CA SER A 67 -6.69 -17.36 7.62
C SER A 67 -7.20 -15.91 7.64
N ASN A 68 -6.39 -14.92 7.24
CA ASN A 68 -6.78 -13.51 7.35
C ASN A 68 -8.07 -13.14 6.58
N HIS A 69 -8.39 -13.87 5.51
CA HIS A 69 -9.62 -13.73 4.73
C HIS A 69 -10.90 -14.12 5.50
N GLU A 70 -10.79 -14.91 6.58
CA GLU A 70 -11.92 -15.28 7.42
C GLU A 70 -12.54 -14.08 8.15
N ASN A 71 -11.78 -12.99 8.28
CA ASN A 71 -12.23 -11.76 8.94
C ASN A 71 -13.19 -10.91 8.07
N PHE A 72 -13.41 -11.27 6.80
CA PHE A 72 -14.30 -10.53 5.92
C PHE A 72 -15.75 -10.97 6.11
N ALA A 73 -16.67 -10.00 6.08
CA ALA A 73 -18.10 -10.25 6.29
C ALA A 73 -18.71 -11.25 5.28
N ASN A 74 -18.14 -11.35 4.08
CA ASN A 74 -18.58 -12.27 3.03
C ASN A 74 -17.87 -13.65 3.07
N PHE A 75 -17.08 -13.95 4.11
CA PHE A 75 -16.30 -15.20 4.17
C PHE A 75 -17.17 -16.46 4.02
N ALA A 76 -18.34 -16.50 4.66
CA ALA A 76 -19.25 -17.64 4.56
C ALA A 76 -19.73 -17.90 3.12
N GLU A 77 -20.00 -16.83 2.36
CA GLU A 77 -20.34 -16.92 0.95
C GLU A 77 -19.15 -17.33 0.10
N TYR A 78 -17.99 -16.72 0.35
CA TYR A 78 -16.73 -17.08 -0.31
C TYR A 78 -16.43 -18.58 -0.17
N LYS A 79 -16.51 -19.12 1.06
CA LYS A 79 -16.30 -20.54 1.35
C LYS A 79 -17.28 -21.45 0.62
N ARG A 80 -18.54 -21.05 0.51
CA ARG A 80 -19.58 -21.81 -0.23
C ARG A 80 -19.28 -21.87 -1.73
N LEU A 81 -18.75 -20.80 -2.31
CA LEU A 81 -18.48 -20.69 -3.75
C LEU A 81 -17.14 -21.32 -4.15
N TYR A 82 -16.11 -21.20 -3.30
CA TYR A 82 -14.73 -21.52 -3.67
C TYR A 82 -14.07 -22.61 -2.81
N GLY A 83 -14.70 -23.07 -1.72
CA GLY A 83 -14.16 -24.11 -0.85
C GLY A 83 -13.13 -23.61 0.18
N GLU A 84 -12.33 -24.53 0.75
CA GLU A 84 -11.36 -24.23 1.82
C GLU A 84 -9.91 -24.07 1.37
N GLU A 85 -9.51 -24.64 0.22
CA GLU A 85 -8.10 -24.72 -0.15
C GLU A 85 -7.66 -23.54 -1.03
N ARG A 86 -6.97 -22.58 -0.42
CA ARG A 86 -6.01 -21.71 -1.12
C ARG A 86 -4.69 -21.66 -0.38
N THR A 87 -3.59 -21.78 -1.12
CA THR A 87 -2.24 -21.68 -0.58
C THR A 87 -1.94 -20.25 -0.17
N VAL A 88 -1.16 -20.07 0.90
CA VAL A 88 -0.57 -18.77 1.28
C VAL A 88 0.12 -18.16 0.06
N MET A 89 -0.20 -16.90 -0.23
CA MET A 89 0.35 -16.24 -1.41
C MET A 89 1.79 -15.76 -1.15
N THR A 90 2.63 -15.85 -2.17
CA THR A 90 3.91 -15.12 -2.19
C THR A 90 3.62 -13.64 -2.43
N SER A 91 4.36 -12.74 -1.76
CA SER A 91 4.18 -11.31 -1.98
C SER A 91 4.59 -10.91 -3.40
N TYR A 92 3.82 -10.04 -4.07
CA TYR A 92 4.16 -9.51 -5.40
C TYR A 92 5.56 -8.87 -5.43
N ALA A 93 5.86 -8.09 -4.39
CA ALA A 93 7.15 -7.42 -4.19
C ALA A 93 7.54 -7.41 -2.71
N PRO A 94 8.82 -7.11 -2.39
CA PRO A 94 9.25 -6.93 -1.01
C PRO A 94 8.41 -5.86 -0.30
N VAL A 95 7.95 -6.17 0.91
CA VAL A 95 7.22 -5.22 1.74
C VAL A 95 8.22 -4.49 2.62
N LEU A 96 8.32 -3.18 2.44
CA LEU A 96 9.12 -2.33 3.31
C LEU A 96 8.30 -2.05 4.58
N GLY A 97 8.86 -2.42 5.74
CA GLY A 97 8.28 -2.14 7.04
C GLY A 97 9.25 -1.40 7.95
N GLY A 98 8.72 -0.68 8.93
CA GLY A 98 9.50 0.11 9.90
C GLY A 98 9.18 1.60 9.88
N GLY A 99 8.28 2.02 8.99
CA GLY A 99 7.87 3.41 8.88
C GLY A 99 8.94 4.31 8.25
N TRP A 100 8.50 5.50 7.87
CA TRP A 100 9.34 6.58 7.33
C TRP A 100 10.57 6.87 8.20
N MET A 101 10.49 6.66 9.52
CA MET A 101 11.59 6.89 10.46
C MET A 101 12.70 5.84 10.39
N HIS A 102 12.40 4.54 10.30
CA HIS A 102 13.45 3.53 10.11
C HIS A 102 14.07 3.62 8.73
N PHE A 103 13.27 3.98 7.71
CA PHE A 103 13.78 4.22 6.36
C PHE A 103 14.69 5.45 6.30
N LYS A 104 14.32 6.57 6.94
CA LYS A 104 15.23 7.73 7.11
C LYS A 104 16.52 7.33 7.81
N ALA A 105 16.45 6.53 8.87
CA ALA A 105 17.64 6.09 9.59
C ALA A 105 18.55 5.20 8.71
N LEU A 106 17.98 4.32 7.90
CA LEU A 106 18.73 3.49 6.94
C LEU A 106 19.34 4.32 5.80
N LEU A 107 18.61 5.31 5.26
CA LEU A 107 19.15 6.27 4.30
C LEU A 107 20.31 7.06 4.93
N LEU A 108 20.18 7.50 6.18
CA LEU A 108 21.20 8.25 6.92
C LEU A 108 22.46 7.42 7.24
N LEU A 109 22.32 6.11 7.50
CA LEU A 109 23.45 5.19 7.69
C LEU A 109 24.19 4.86 6.37
N GLY A 110 23.55 5.10 5.22
CA GLY A 110 24.17 5.05 3.90
C GLY A 110 24.88 6.34 3.47
N VAL A 111 24.87 7.39 4.31
CA VAL A 111 25.51 8.68 4.03
C VAL A 111 27.01 8.57 4.27
N SER A 112 27.72 8.02 3.28
CA SER A 112 29.14 8.32 3.13
C SER A 112 29.27 9.77 2.64
N PRO A 113 30.07 10.63 3.27
CA PRO A 113 30.18 12.06 2.93
C PRO A 113 30.82 12.33 1.56
N LEU A 114 31.14 11.28 0.79
CA LEU A 114 31.89 11.36 -0.46
C LEU A 114 31.03 11.17 -1.73
N VAL A 115 29.74 10.81 -1.60
CA VAL A 115 28.86 10.63 -2.76
C VAL A 115 27.52 11.32 -2.49
N PRO A 116 27.11 12.33 -3.28
CA PRO A 116 25.76 12.85 -3.21
C PRO A 116 24.80 11.78 -3.72
N MET A 117 24.09 11.13 -2.81
CA MET A 117 23.03 10.17 -3.16
C MET A 117 21.73 10.95 -3.35
N ARG A 118 21.11 10.78 -4.53
CA ARG A 118 19.75 11.30 -4.81
C ARG A 118 18.78 10.71 -3.79
N ASP A 119 17.92 11.56 -3.24
CA ASP A 119 16.82 11.15 -2.35
C ASP A 119 15.80 10.37 -3.18
N PRO A 120 15.79 9.03 -3.17
CA PRO A 120 14.98 8.26 -4.12
C PRO A 120 13.49 8.40 -3.80
N LEU A 121 13.14 8.74 -2.55
CA LEU A 121 11.78 8.86 -2.08
C LEU A 121 11.29 10.31 -2.11
N GLY A 122 12.16 11.29 -1.92
CA GLY A 122 11.93 12.67 -2.37
C GLY A 122 11.65 12.68 -3.87
N ASP A 123 12.49 12.00 -4.66
CA ASP A 123 12.28 11.81 -6.09
C ASP A 123 11.00 11.03 -6.38
N ALA A 124 10.65 9.98 -5.62
CA ALA A 124 9.42 9.21 -5.84
C ALA A 124 8.17 10.01 -5.44
N CYS A 125 8.15 10.67 -4.29
CA CYS A 125 7.08 11.55 -3.85
C CYS A 125 6.95 12.78 -4.77
N GLU A 126 8.06 13.36 -5.22
CA GLU A 126 8.05 14.41 -6.24
C GLU A 126 7.57 13.89 -7.59
N LYS A 127 7.94 12.67 -8.01
CA LYS A 127 7.43 12.04 -9.23
C LYS A 127 5.95 11.73 -9.13
N ILE A 128 5.47 11.25 -7.98
CA ILE A 128 4.04 11.04 -7.72
C ILE A 128 3.31 12.38 -7.77
N ASN A 129 3.84 13.41 -7.10
CA ASN A 129 3.28 14.76 -7.12
C ASN A 129 3.33 15.40 -8.52
N ALA A 130 4.38 15.14 -9.30
CA ALA A 130 4.54 15.64 -10.67
C ALA A 130 3.55 14.95 -11.63
N ARG A 131 3.43 13.62 -11.56
CA ARG A 131 2.43 12.85 -12.33
C ARG A 131 1.00 13.24 -11.96
N ALA A 132 0.72 13.46 -10.67
CA ALA A 132 -0.57 13.95 -10.21
C ALA A 132 -0.92 15.33 -10.79
N LYS A 133 0.08 16.22 -10.96
CA LYS A 133 -0.11 17.54 -11.60
C LYS A 133 -0.30 17.48 -13.12
N GLU A 134 0.37 16.55 -13.81
CA GLU A 134 0.19 16.36 -15.27
C GLU A 134 -1.19 15.80 -15.63
N LEU A 135 -1.74 14.94 -14.76
CA LEU A 135 -3.06 14.32 -14.97
C LEU A 135 -4.24 15.22 -14.55
N SER A 136 -3.98 16.37 -13.94
CA SER A 136 -5.01 17.34 -13.51
C SER A 136 -5.18 18.53 -14.47
N LEU A 137 -4.61 18.47 -15.67
CA LEU A 137 -4.76 19.42 -16.79
C LEU A 137 -5.60 18.80 -17.89
#